data_AF-A0A497ACX1-F1
#
_entry.id   AF-A0A497ACX1-F1
#
_cell.length_a   1.000
_cell.length_b   1.000
_cell.length_c   1.000
_cell.angle_alpha   90.00
_cell.angle_beta   90.00
_cell.angle_gamma   90.00
#
_symmetry.space_group_name_H-M   'P 1'
#
loop_
_entity.id
_entity.type
_entity.pdbx_description
1 polymer ?
#
loop_
_entity_poly.entity_id
_entity_poly.type
_entity_poly.pdbx_seq_one_letter_code
_entity_poly.pdbx_strand_id
1 'polypeptide(L)'
;MPSLLTWIDHDPTARDRALRILSLFQEKESRDELGLGAIRDSFADMLFPGTSTIQTRLRYMLFVPWVYRELERKRIAPPHFAIKASQMEMALVEPLLENEDQAGIFGRVAGKALKRLPSSVYWNGLGAWGVRLVSCSQDEYHRYIDEVYRRRDSIRGRYEEDDFTESETLTWHPRLPDPPDGFPDKIEGLNFNLKPDEASFLLDRILKSQEESLLVHLALNCKPVECDFPWQHPDGEGFSKEHKDILNYAEFFSTIMHGAAFLYNLMLAELAGREKRQEEHRNNPNPAIGCLAGL
;
A
#
# COMPACT_ATOMS: atom_id res chain seq x y z
N MET A 1 3.07 -10.68 40.61
CA MET A 1 3.34 -9.49 39.79
C MET A 1 3.31 -9.91 38.32
N PRO A 2 2.20 -9.67 37.60
CA PRO A 2 2.15 -9.89 36.17
C PRO A 2 2.32 -8.55 35.45
N SER A 3 3.51 -8.30 34.94
CA SER A 3 3.80 -7.22 33.99
C SER A 3 4.41 -7.84 32.74
N LEU A 4 4.24 -7.17 31.60
CA LEU A 4 4.67 -7.50 30.23
C LEU A 4 3.59 -8.08 29.30
N LEU A 5 2.59 -7.27 28.96
CA LEU A 5 2.10 -7.16 27.56
C LEU A 5 1.16 -5.95 27.34
N THR A 6 1.26 -4.90 28.17
CA THR A 6 0.37 -3.73 28.10
C THR A 6 0.87 -2.64 27.14
N TRP A 7 2.09 -2.76 26.61
CA TRP A 7 2.71 -1.69 25.81
C TRP A 7 2.38 -1.77 24.30
N ILE A 8 1.84 -2.89 23.80
CA ILE A 8 1.43 -3.03 22.38
C ILE A 8 0.07 -2.35 22.08
N ASP A 9 -0.69 -1.94 23.09
CA ASP A 9 -2.06 -1.43 22.91
C ASP A 9 -2.17 0.11 22.82
N HIS A 10 -1.06 0.85 23.01
CA HIS A 10 -1.09 2.32 23.06
C HIS A 10 -0.47 3.05 21.87
N ASP A 11 0.24 2.35 20.98
CA ASP A 11 0.77 2.94 19.75
C ASP A 11 0.20 2.21 18.51
N PRO A 12 -0.79 2.81 17.82
CA PRO A 12 -1.38 2.22 16.62
C PRO A 12 -0.35 2.02 15.50
N THR A 13 0.73 2.79 15.46
CA THR A 13 1.83 2.58 14.49
C THR A 13 2.69 1.39 14.87
N ALA A 14 2.90 1.12 16.17
CA ALA A 14 3.60 -0.05 16.65
C ALA A 14 2.75 -1.31 16.47
N ARG A 15 1.43 -1.19 16.67
CA ARG A 15 0.46 -2.25 16.41
C ARG A 15 0.39 -2.58 14.91
N ASP A 16 0.31 -1.60 14.03
CA ASP A 16 0.35 -1.85 12.57
C ASP A 16 1.68 -2.49 12.16
N ARG A 17 2.82 -2.03 12.71
CA ARG A 17 4.12 -2.68 12.51
C ARG A 17 4.10 -4.13 12.99
N ALA A 18 3.58 -4.40 14.18
CA ALA A 18 3.48 -5.75 14.74
C ALA A 18 2.52 -6.64 13.95
N LEU A 19 1.38 -6.11 13.49
CA LEU A 19 0.41 -6.83 12.67
C LEU A 19 0.95 -7.09 11.27
N ARG A 20 1.74 -6.19 10.69
CA ARG A 20 2.48 -6.46 9.45
C ARG A 20 3.49 -7.58 9.65
N ILE A 21 4.28 -7.54 10.72
CA ILE A 21 5.19 -8.62 11.12
C ILE A 21 4.42 -9.95 11.26
N LEU A 22 3.27 -9.95 11.94
CA LEU A 22 2.42 -11.13 12.08
C LEU A 22 1.78 -11.59 10.76
N SER A 23 1.46 -10.67 9.85
CA SER A 23 0.93 -10.99 8.52
C SER A 23 2.00 -11.59 7.60
N LEU A 24 3.26 -11.17 7.75
CA LEU A 24 4.43 -11.81 7.12
C LEU A 24 4.59 -13.26 7.61
N PHE A 25 4.21 -13.56 8.87
CA PHE A 25 4.19 -14.94 9.39
C PHE A 25 2.99 -15.79 8.91
N GLN A 26 1.94 -15.18 8.37
CA GLN A 26 0.72 -15.88 7.91
C GLN A 26 0.70 -16.16 6.41
N GLU A 27 1.54 -15.51 5.61
CA GLU A 27 1.73 -15.88 4.21
C GLU A 27 2.46 -17.22 4.10
N LYS A 28 1.86 -18.17 3.40
CA LYS A 28 2.33 -19.54 3.26
C LYS A 28 3.44 -19.69 2.21
N GLU A 29 4.26 -18.66 2.03
CA GLU A 29 5.49 -18.67 1.25
C GLU A 29 6.65 -18.36 2.18
N SER A 30 7.59 -19.31 2.27
CA SER A 30 8.95 -19.14 2.83
C SER A 30 9.07 -18.20 4.03
N ARG A 31 8.78 -18.76 5.21
CA ARG A 31 9.05 -18.19 6.52
C ARG A 31 10.45 -17.54 6.56
N ASP A 32 10.50 -16.22 6.71
CA ASP A 32 11.74 -15.45 6.83
C ASP A 32 12.29 -15.54 8.26
N GLU A 33 12.87 -16.70 8.59
CA GLU A 33 13.48 -16.95 9.91
C GLU A 33 14.73 -16.08 10.18
N LEU A 34 15.26 -15.42 9.15
CA LEU A 34 16.46 -14.58 9.22
C LEU A 34 16.15 -13.08 9.31
N GLY A 35 14.87 -12.67 9.21
CA GLY A 35 14.44 -11.26 9.29
C GLY A 35 14.88 -10.41 8.09
N LEU A 36 15.19 -11.03 6.96
CA LEU A 36 15.70 -10.39 5.74
C LEU A 36 14.60 -9.58 5.02
N GLY A 37 13.35 -9.98 5.16
CA GLY A 37 12.17 -9.25 4.72
C GLY A 37 12.05 -7.88 5.39
N ALA A 38 12.40 -7.76 6.67
CA ALA A 38 12.40 -6.47 7.36
C ALA A 38 13.44 -5.49 6.78
N ILE A 39 14.61 -5.99 6.36
CA ILE A 39 15.65 -5.18 5.70
C ILE A 39 15.16 -4.74 4.32
N ARG A 40 14.61 -5.67 3.53
CA ARG A 40 13.98 -5.35 2.23
C ARG A 40 12.90 -4.27 2.38
N ASP A 41 12.01 -4.45 3.33
CA ASP A 41 10.89 -3.53 3.56
C ASP A 41 11.39 -2.17 4.04
N SER A 42 12.48 -2.11 4.81
CA SER A 42 13.12 -0.85 5.19
C SER A 42 13.65 -0.08 3.98
N PHE A 43 14.28 -0.77 3.01
CA PHE A 43 14.68 -0.12 1.75
C PHE A 43 13.47 0.40 0.96
N ALA A 44 12.41 -0.42 0.89
CA ALA A 44 11.17 -0.02 0.20
C ALA A 44 10.51 1.19 0.87
N ASP A 45 10.45 1.24 2.19
CA ASP A 45 9.86 2.36 2.94
C ASP A 45 10.71 3.64 2.85
N MET A 46 12.04 3.54 2.76
CA MET A 46 12.92 4.70 2.55
C MET A 46 12.80 5.28 1.13
N LEU A 47 12.74 4.41 0.11
CA LEU A 47 12.71 4.84 -1.29
C LEU A 47 11.30 5.22 -1.76
N PHE A 48 10.31 4.41 -1.38
CA PHE A 48 8.93 4.47 -1.86
C PHE A 48 7.90 4.39 -0.72
N PRO A 49 7.95 5.33 0.24
CA PRO A 49 7.07 5.31 1.41
C PRO A 49 5.59 5.27 1.04
N GLY A 50 4.84 4.38 1.68
CA GLY A 50 3.39 4.22 1.47
C GLY A 50 3.00 3.43 0.22
N THR A 51 3.98 2.90 -0.52
CA THR A 51 3.73 2.01 -1.66
C THR A 51 3.86 0.54 -1.27
N SER A 52 3.32 -0.35 -2.10
CA SER A 52 3.52 -1.79 -1.97
C SER A 52 3.47 -2.42 -3.36
N THR A 53 4.23 -3.49 -3.56
CA THR A 53 4.24 -4.25 -4.82
C THR A 53 2.88 -4.90 -5.16
N ILE A 54 1.99 -5.01 -4.17
CA ILE A 54 0.62 -5.51 -4.37
C ILE A 54 -0.30 -4.41 -4.93
N GLN A 55 0.06 -3.13 -4.79
CA GLN A 55 -0.72 -2.03 -5.35
C GLN A 55 -0.60 -2.04 -6.87
N THR A 56 -1.74 -1.89 -7.55
CA THR A 56 -1.83 -2.04 -9.01
C THR A 56 -2.15 -0.72 -9.71
N ARG A 57 -3.05 0.09 -9.15
CA ARG A 57 -3.54 1.33 -9.75
C ARG A 57 -3.56 2.45 -8.71
N LEU A 58 -3.10 3.64 -9.09
CA LEU A 58 -2.96 4.76 -8.16
C LEU A 58 -4.32 5.32 -7.69
N ARG A 59 -5.35 5.28 -8.54
CA ARG A 59 -6.69 5.84 -8.23
C ARG A 59 -7.41 5.14 -7.06
N TYR A 60 -6.96 3.94 -6.65
CA TYR A 60 -7.44 3.31 -5.42
C TYR A 60 -7.12 4.13 -4.15
N MET A 61 -6.10 5.00 -4.19
CA MET A 61 -5.83 5.99 -3.14
C MET A 61 -6.97 7.03 -2.98
N LEU A 62 -7.91 7.07 -3.92
CA LEU A 62 -9.10 7.93 -3.88
C LEU A 62 -10.38 7.11 -3.69
N PHE A 63 -10.50 5.97 -4.36
CA PHE A 63 -11.67 5.08 -4.22
C PHE A 63 -11.90 4.66 -2.78
N VAL A 64 -10.84 4.25 -2.06
CA VAL A 64 -10.96 3.79 -0.67
C VAL A 64 -11.44 4.92 0.25
N PRO A 65 -10.84 6.13 0.27
CA PRO A 65 -11.38 7.27 0.99
C PRO A 65 -12.83 7.61 0.62
N TRP A 66 -13.19 7.59 -0.67
CA TRP A 66 -14.56 7.91 -1.11
C TRP A 66 -15.58 6.91 -0.56
N VAL A 67 -15.26 5.62 -0.61
CA VAL A 67 -16.08 4.56 -0.01
C VAL A 67 -16.29 4.85 1.48
N TYR A 68 -15.21 5.08 2.21
CA TYR A 68 -15.30 5.27 3.66
C TYR A 68 -16.03 6.56 4.04
N ARG A 69 -15.77 7.66 3.31
CA ARG A 69 -16.46 8.94 3.50
C ARG A 69 -17.97 8.80 3.26
N GLU A 70 -18.37 7.99 2.29
CA GLU A 70 -19.79 7.72 2.03
C GLU A 70 -20.45 6.88 3.14
N LEU A 71 -19.73 5.91 3.73
CA LEU A 71 -20.22 5.16 4.90
C LEU A 71 -20.33 6.06 6.14
N GLU A 72 -19.35 6.94 6.35
CA GLU A 72 -19.39 7.93 7.44
C GLU A 72 -20.57 8.89 7.27
N ARG A 73 -20.82 9.35 6.05
CA ARG A 73 -21.97 10.22 5.72
C ARG A 73 -23.30 9.51 6.01
N LYS A 74 -23.40 8.22 5.67
CA LYS A 74 -24.54 7.35 5.98
C LYS A 74 -24.61 6.96 7.47
N ARG A 75 -23.63 7.35 8.29
CA ARG A 75 -23.50 7.01 9.72
C ARG A 75 -23.65 5.51 9.98
N ILE A 76 -22.99 4.68 9.18
CA ILE A 76 -22.98 3.23 9.41
C ILE A 76 -22.26 2.94 10.72
N ALA A 77 -22.94 2.22 11.62
CA ALA A 77 -22.40 1.82 12.92
C ALA A 77 -21.71 0.44 12.86
N PRO A 78 -20.78 0.14 13.78
CA PRO A 78 -20.33 -1.23 14.05
C PRO A 78 -21.51 -2.16 14.41
N PRO A 79 -21.42 -3.48 14.13
CA PRO A 79 -20.35 -4.18 13.41
C PRO A 79 -20.53 -4.14 11.88
N HIS A 80 -21.56 -3.46 11.36
CA HIS A 80 -21.93 -3.51 9.96
C HIS A 80 -20.98 -2.74 9.03
N PHE A 81 -20.13 -1.86 9.59
CA PHE A 81 -19.22 -1.01 8.81
C PHE A 81 -18.32 -1.82 7.88
N ALA A 82 -17.62 -2.84 8.39
CA ALA A 82 -16.71 -3.67 7.60
C ALA A 82 -17.42 -4.40 6.45
N ILE A 83 -18.62 -4.93 6.72
CA ILE A 83 -19.43 -5.62 5.71
C ILE A 83 -19.90 -4.64 4.64
N LYS A 84 -20.32 -3.43 5.02
CA LYS A 84 -20.77 -2.40 4.08
C LYS A 84 -19.63 -1.81 3.26
N ALA A 85 -18.45 -1.64 3.84
CA ALA A 85 -17.24 -1.25 3.11
C ALA A 85 -16.89 -2.29 2.05
N SER A 86 -16.82 -3.56 2.43
CA SER A 86 -16.56 -4.67 1.50
C SER A 86 -17.60 -4.74 0.37
N GLN A 87 -18.90 -4.62 0.70
CA GLN A 87 -19.97 -4.60 -0.30
C GLN A 87 -19.83 -3.45 -1.30
N MET A 88 -19.51 -2.25 -0.82
CA MET A 88 -19.38 -1.07 -1.68
C MET A 88 -18.09 -1.11 -2.51
N GLU A 89 -16.98 -1.60 -1.95
CA GLU A 89 -15.74 -1.85 -2.72
C GLU A 89 -15.97 -2.89 -3.82
N MET A 90 -16.72 -3.96 -3.53
CA MET A 90 -17.09 -4.96 -4.54
C MET A 90 -18.01 -4.38 -5.61
N ALA A 91 -18.93 -3.48 -5.25
CA ALA A 91 -19.81 -2.81 -6.20
C ALA A 91 -19.04 -1.92 -7.19
N LEU A 92 -17.85 -1.42 -6.83
CA LEU A 92 -16.99 -0.67 -7.75
C LEU A 92 -16.29 -1.55 -8.78
N VAL A 93 -16.18 -2.86 -8.55
CA VAL A 93 -15.47 -3.78 -9.46
C VAL A 93 -16.19 -3.91 -10.80
N GLU A 94 -17.51 -4.03 -10.80
CA GLU A 94 -18.31 -4.19 -12.03
C GLU A 94 -18.17 -2.98 -12.98
N PRO A 95 -18.40 -1.72 -12.55
CA PRO A 95 -18.19 -0.54 -13.41
C PRO A 95 -16.74 -0.39 -13.90
N LEU A 96 -15.74 -0.80 -13.10
CA LEU A 96 -14.34 -0.73 -13.50
C LEU A 96 -13.98 -1.77 -14.57
N LEU A 97 -14.61 -2.94 -14.55
CA LEU A 97 -14.41 -3.99 -15.57
C LEU A 97 -15.01 -3.60 -16.93
N GLU A 98 -16.06 -2.78 -16.96
CA GLU A 98 -16.72 -2.36 -18.20
C GLU A 98 -15.92 -1.30 -18.98
N ASN A 99 -15.05 -0.54 -18.31
CA ASN A 99 -14.42 0.66 -18.87
C ASN A 99 -12.92 0.55 -19.20
N GLU A 100 -12.21 -0.52 -18.78
CA GLU A 100 -10.75 -0.64 -18.97
C GLU A 100 -10.25 -2.08 -19.18
N ASP A 101 -8.99 -2.17 -19.63
CA ASP A 101 -8.24 -3.42 -19.67
C ASP A 101 -8.15 -4.05 -18.28
N GLN A 102 -8.47 -5.34 -18.23
CA GLN A 102 -8.68 -6.14 -17.01
C GLN A 102 -7.43 -6.29 -16.11
N ALA A 103 -6.28 -5.74 -16.51
CA ALA A 103 -5.03 -5.81 -15.77
C ALA A 103 -5.05 -4.86 -14.56
N GLY A 104 -4.80 -5.40 -13.37
CA GLY A 104 -4.67 -4.61 -12.13
C GLY A 104 -5.96 -4.32 -11.38
N ILE A 105 -7.11 -4.87 -11.79
CA ILE A 105 -8.37 -4.75 -11.05
C ILE A 105 -8.42 -5.81 -9.94
N PHE A 106 -8.54 -5.35 -8.69
CA PHE A 106 -8.83 -6.24 -7.56
C PHE A 106 -10.24 -6.82 -7.72
N GLY A 107 -10.37 -8.15 -7.80
CA GLY A 107 -11.66 -8.82 -8.01
C GLY A 107 -11.70 -9.79 -9.17
N ARG A 108 -10.81 -9.62 -10.16
CA ARG A 108 -10.85 -10.41 -11.41
C ARG A 108 -10.65 -11.92 -11.23
N VAL A 109 -9.70 -12.32 -10.40
CA VAL A 109 -9.33 -13.74 -10.22
C VAL A 109 -10.21 -14.44 -9.15
N ALA A 110 -11.08 -13.68 -8.48
CA ALA A 110 -11.74 -14.13 -7.25
C ALA A 110 -13.26 -14.22 -7.44
N GLY A 111 -13.76 -15.40 -7.80
CA GLY A 111 -15.15 -15.73 -7.49
C GLY A 111 -15.35 -15.65 -5.97
N LYS A 112 -16.25 -14.77 -5.50
CA LYS A 112 -16.73 -14.55 -4.10
C LYS A 112 -15.72 -14.48 -2.93
N ALA A 113 -14.45 -14.82 -3.10
CA ALA A 113 -13.43 -14.85 -2.08
C ALA A 113 -12.24 -14.00 -2.53
N LEU A 114 -12.42 -12.68 -2.47
CA LEU A 114 -11.33 -11.74 -2.67
C LEU A 114 -10.26 -12.04 -1.60
N LYS A 115 -9.04 -12.44 -2.01
CA LYS A 115 -7.96 -12.76 -1.06
C LYS A 115 -7.60 -11.55 -0.20
N ARG A 116 -7.71 -10.31 -0.73
CA ARG A 116 -7.53 -9.03 -0.04
C ARG A 116 -8.34 -7.91 -0.71
N LEU A 117 -8.99 -7.04 0.08
CA LEU A 117 -9.73 -5.86 -0.39
C LEU A 117 -8.79 -4.69 -0.73
N PRO A 118 -9.10 -3.84 -1.72
CA PRO A 118 -8.35 -2.62 -1.99
C PRO A 118 -8.12 -1.79 -0.73
N SER A 119 -9.13 -1.64 0.12
CA SER A 119 -8.97 -0.90 1.37
C SER A 119 -7.87 -1.44 2.27
N SER A 120 -7.69 -2.75 2.36
CA SER A 120 -6.62 -3.37 3.16
C SER A 120 -5.23 -3.13 2.58
N VAL A 121 -5.10 -3.15 1.25
CA VAL A 121 -3.82 -2.97 0.54
C VAL A 121 -3.37 -1.50 0.58
N TYR A 122 -4.31 -0.57 0.42
CA TYR A 122 -4.02 0.86 0.33
C TYR A 122 -4.07 1.57 1.69
N TRP A 123 -4.61 0.96 2.75
CA TRP A 123 -4.75 1.57 4.09
C TRP A 123 -3.45 2.22 4.57
N ASN A 124 -2.34 1.50 4.44
CA ASN A 124 -1.03 1.96 4.86
C ASN A 124 -0.54 3.17 4.07
N GLY A 125 -0.71 3.14 2.74
CA GLY A 125 -0.34 4.25 1.87
C GLY A 125 -1.18 5.51 2.13
N LEU A 126 -2.48 5.33 2.40
CA LEU A 126 -3.37 6.44 2.77
C LEU A 126 -2.90 7.16 4.04
N GLY A 127 -2.40 6.42 5.03
CA GLY A 127 -1.78 6.98 6.22
C GLY A 127 -0.42 7.64 5.93
N ALA A 128 0.45 6.95 5.19
CA ALA A 128 1.79 7.43 4.86
C ALA A 128 1.77 8.75 4.05
N TRP A 129 0.81 8.91 3.13
CA TRP A 129 0.64 10.14 2.34
C TRP A 129 -0.23 11.18 3.05
N GLY A 130 -0.76 10.85 4.23
CA GLY A 130 -1.66 11.69 5.04
C GLY A 130 -2.97 12.06 4.33
N VAL A 131 -3.45 11.18 3.44
CA VAL A 131 -4.83 11.22 2.93
C VAL A 131 -5.79 10.83 4.05
N ARG A 132 -5.40 9.82 4.84
CA ARG A 132 -6.01 9.47 6.12
C ARG A 132 -5.30 10.22 7.23
N LEU A 133 -6.04 10.98 8.04
CA LEU A 133 -5.50 11.80 9.14
C LEU A 133 -5.47 11.05 10.48
N VAL A 134 -6.29 10.01 10.62
CA VAL A 134 -6.31 9.18 11.83
C VAL A 134 -5.20 8.12 11.80
N SER A 135 -4.49 8.00 12.91
CA SER A 135 -3.50 6.94 13.11
C SER A 135 -4.16 5.73 13.74
N CYS A 136 -4.80 4.88 12.93
CA CYS A 136 -5.37 3.61 13.40
C CYS A 136 -5.31 2.55 12.30
N SER A 137 -5.31 1.29 12.74
CA SER A 137 -5.49 0.14 11.84
C SER A 137 -6.90 0.13 11.25
N GLN A 138 -7.08 -0.59 10.15
CA GLN A 138 -8.37 -0.67 9.46
C GLN A 138 -9.46 -1.26 10.38
N ASP A 139 -9.10 -2.29 11.14
CA ASP A 139 -10.01 -2.97 12.07
C ASP A 139 -10.39 -2.09 13.26
N GLU A 140 -9.44 -1.33 13.81
CA GLU A 140 -9.72 -0.36 14.86
C GLU A 140 -10.65 0.73 14.34
N TYR A 141 -10.39 1.23 13.14
CA TYR A 141 -11.25 2.23 12.51
C TYR A 141 -12.69 1.70 12.36
N HIS A 142 -12.88 0.46 11.89
CA HIS A 142 -14.21 -0.15 11.78
C HIS A 142 -14.89 -0.36 13.14
N ARG A 143 -14.13 -0.68 14.18
CA ARG A 143 -14.63 -0.96 15.53
C ARG A 143 -15.02 0.30 16.30
N TYR A 144 -14.24 1.36 16.16
CA TYR A 144 -14.34 2.59 16.94
C TYR A 144 -14.92 3.77 16.16
N ILE A 145 -15.54 3.53 14.99
CA ILE A 145 -16.13 4.60 14.18
C ILE A 145 -17.23 5.38 14.92
N ASP A 146 -17.97 4.74 15.83
CA ASP A 146 -18.96 5.41 16.66
C ASP A 146 -18.35 6.48 17.56
N GLU A 147 -17.11 6.28 18.03
CA GLU A 147 -16.40 7.27 18.84
C GLU A 147 -16.04 8.50 17.99
N VAL A 148 -15.66 8.29 16.74
CA VAL A 148 -15.44 9.36 15.76
C VAL A 148 -16.73 10.16 15.56
N TYR A 149 -17.87 9.49 15.39
CA TYR A 149 -19.17 10.16 15.26
C TYR A 149 -19.55 10.95 16.51
N ARG A 150 -19.41 10.35 17.71
CA ARG A 150 -19.69 11.03 18.98
C ARG A 150 -18.79 12.25 19.18
N ARG A 151 -17.49 12.15 18.85
CA ARG A 151 -16.55 13.27 18.94
C ARG A 151 -17.01 14.42 18.04
N ARG A 152 -17.39 14.13 16.79
CA ARG A 152 -17.92 15.12 15.85
C ARG A 152 -19.21 15.77 16.35
N ASP A 153 -20.16 14.98 16.86
CA ASP A 153 -21.43 15.49 17.37
C ASP A 153 -21.23 16.37 18.63
N SER A 154 -20.32 15.98 19.52
CA SER A 154 -20.00 16.76 20.73
C SER A 154 -19.36 18.12 20.45
N ILE A 155 -18.72 18.26 19.29
CA ILE A 155 -18.09 19.52 18.87
C ILE A 155 -19.11 20.39 18.15
N ARG A 156 -19.92 19.81 17.26
CA ARG A 156 -21.04 20.51 16.61
C ARG A 156 -22.03 21.09 17.62
N GLY A 157 -22.26 20.40 18.73
CA GLY A 157 -23.14 20.90 19.81
C GLY A 157 -22.53 21.97 20.72
N ARG A 158 -21.23 22.28 20.60
CA ARG A 158 -20.53 23.22 21.50
C ARG A 158 -20.26 24.61 20.92
N TYR A 159 -20.31 24.78 19.60
CA TYR A 159 -19.94 26.05 18.97
C TYR A 159 -20.91 26.40 17.82
N GLU A 160 -21.74 27.43 18.02
CA GLU A 160 -22.49 28.14 16.96
C GLU A 160 -21.70 29.33 16.38
N GLU A 161 -20.48 29.63 16.85
CA GLU A 161 -19.70 30.83 16.46
C GLU A 161 -18.27 30.48 15.93
N ASP A 162 -18.17 30.47 14.60
CA ASP A 162 -17.19 31.10 13.69
C ASP A 162 -15.67 31.21 13.98
N ASP A 163 -15.04 30.29 14.72
CA ASP A 163 -13.57 30.12 14.57
C ASP A 163 -13.13 28.67 14.85
N PHE A 164 -13.01 27.85 13.80
CA PHE A 164 -12.67 26.44 13.93
C PHE A 164 -11.43 26.05 13.13
N THR A 165 -10.42 25.50 13.80
CA THR A 165 -9.43 24.62 13.17
C THR A 165 -10.08 23.25 12.96
N GLU A 166 -10.68 23.03 11.79
CA GLU A 166 -11.34 21.78 11.34
C GLU A 166 -10.51 20.49 11.52
N SER A 167 -9.22 20.61 11.77
CA SER A 167 -8.26 19.53 11.62
C SER A 167 -8.35 18.38 12.64
N GLU A 168 -8.94 18.56 13.82
CA GLU A 168 -8.85 17.52 14.89
C GLU A 168 -9.92 16.42 14.83
N THR A 169 -10.98 16.58 14.02
CA THR A 169 -12.06 15.57 13.92
C THR A 169 -12.23 14.96 12.53
N LEU A 170 -11.42 15.42 11.58
CA LEU A 170 -11.43 14.91 10.23
C LEU A 170 -10.71 13.57 10.19
N THR A 171 -11.37 12.58 9.59
CA THR A 171 -10.78 11.27 9.32
C THR A 171 -9.95 11.30 8.04
N TRP A 172 -10.41 12.08 7.07
CA TRP A 172 -9.84 12.22 5.74
C TRP A 172 -9.40 13.65 5.52
N HIS A 173 -8.41 13.85 4.66
CA HIS A 173 -7.91 15.17 4.33
C HIS A 173 -9.04 16.08 3.81
N PRO A 174 -9.17 17.34 4.28
CA PRO A 174 -10.29 18.22 3.92
C PRO A 174 -10.34 18.56 2.43
N ARG A 175 -9.17 18.62 1.78
CA ARG A 175 -9.05 18.84 0.32
C ARG A 175 -9.08 17.55 -0.51
N LEU A 176 -9.55 16.44 0.05
CA LEU A 176 -9.74 15.22 -0.74
C LEU A 176 -10.72 15.53 -1.89
N PRO A 177 -10.34 15.27 -3.15
CA PRO A 177 -11.21 15.49 -4.31
C PRO A 177 -12.54 14.78 -4.13
N ASP A 178 -13.61 15.37 -4.65
CA ASP A 178 -14.92 14.74 -4.61
C ASP A 178 -15.01 13.55 -5.57
N PRO A 179 -15.77 12.49 -5.20
CA PRO A 179 -15.98 11.36 -6.08
C PRO A 179 -16.74 11.80 -7.34
N PRO A 180 -16.66 11.00 -8.42
CA PRO A 180 -17.49 11.21 -9.61
C PRO A 180 -18.98 11.29 -9.27
N ASP A 181 -19.73 12.01 -10.11
CA ASP A 181 -21.17 12.15 -9.96
C ASP A 181 -21.85 10.77 -9.94
N GLY A 182 -22.81 10.60 -9.03
CA GLY A 182 -23.56 9.37 -8.86
C GLY A 182 -22.82 8.25 -8.10
N PHE A 183 -21.63 8.50 -7.55
CA PHE A 183 -20.97 7.58 -6.63
C PHE A 183 -21.83 7.32 -5.36
N PRO A 184 -21.99 6.06 -4.91
CA PRO A 184 -21.42 4.83 -5.45
C PRO A 184 -22.32 4.07 -6.46
N ASP A 185 -23.59 4.45 -6.59
CA ASP A 185 -24.64 3.58 -7.18
C ASP A 185 -24.86 3.77 -8.70
N LYS A 186 -24.56 4.95 -9.25
CA LYS A 186 -24.78 5.29 -10.67
C LYS A 186 -23.60 6.06 -11.23
N ILE A 187 -22.48 5.37 -11.40
CA ILE A 187 -21.25 6.00 -11.89
C ILE A 187 -21.14 5.80 -13.39
N GLU A 188 -21.19 6.89 -14.15
CA GLU A 188 -20.88 6.86 -15.59
C GLU A 188 -19.38 7.10 -15.80
N GLY A 189 -18.72 6.20 -16.54
CA GLY A 189 -17.31 6.37 -16.95
C GLY A 189 -16.26 6.21 -15.83
N LEU A 190 -16.50 5.35 -14.84
CA LEU A 190 -15.50 5.05 -13.81
C LEU A 190 -14.30 4.31 -14.43
N ASN A 191 -13.11 4.88 -14.31
CA ASN A 191 -11.87 4.32 -14.87
C ASN A 191 -10.70 4.53 -13.90
N PHE A 192 -9.49 4.08 -14.22
CA PHE A 192 -8.30 4.30 -13.39
C PHE A 192 -7.51 5.55 -13.77
N ASN A 193 -7.91 6.24 -14.85
CA ASN A 193 -7.31 7.49 -15.25
C ASN A 193 -7.58 8.58 -14.22
N LEU A 194 -6.49 9.13 -13.66
CA LEU A 194 -6.55 10.24 -12.72
C LEU A 194 -6.94 11.51 -13.44
N LYS A 195 -7.91 12.24 -12.88
CA LYS A 195 -8.18 13.62 -13.31
C LYS A 195 -7.01 14.54 -12.92
N PRO A 196 -6.81 15.69 -13.59
CA PRO A 196 -5.75 16.63 -13.24
C PRO A 196 -5.78 17.04 -11.75
N ASP A 197 -6.96 17.36 -11.22
CA ASP A 197 -7.12 17.76 -9.81
C ASP A 197 -6.80 16.61 -8.84
N GLU A 198 -7.17 15.39 -9.20
CA GLU A 198 -6.86 14.17 -8.45
C GLU A 198 -5.35 13.91 -8.41
N ALA A 199 -4.67 14.04 -9.55
CA ALA A 199 -3.23 13.88 -9.65
C ALA A 199 -2.48 14.97 -8.88
N SER A 200 -2.89 16.23 -9.02
CA SER A 200 -2.32 17.35 -8.27
C SER A 200 -2.49 17.16 -6.76
N PHE A 201 -3.66 16.70 -6.31
CA PHE A 201 -3.89 16.40 -4.89
C PHE A 201 -2.92 15.33 -4.38
N LEU A 202 -2.82 14.18 -5.07
CA LEU A 202 -1.94 13.10 -4.63
C LEU A 202 -0.46 13.51 -4.64
N LEU A 203 -0.03 14.26 -5.66
CA LEU A 203 1.33 14.80 -5.71
C LEU A 203 1.61 15.73 -4.53
N ASP A 204 0.70 16.67 -4.23
CA ASP A 204 0.83 17.61 -3.12
C ASP A 204 0.88 16.88 -1.76
N ARG A 205 0.15 15.75 -1.63
CA ARG A 205 0.19 14.88 -0.46
C ARG A 205 1.53 14.17 -0.31
N ILE A 206 2.02 13.53 -1.37
CA ILE A 206 3.30 12.82 -1.36
C ILE A 206 4.43 13.79 -1.02
N LEU A 207 4.47 14.97 -1.66
CA LEU A 207 5.45 16.03 -1.41
C LEU A 207 5.48 16.46 0.06
N LYS A 208 4.32 16.73 0.66
CA LYS A 208 4.23 17.17 2.06
C LYS A 208 4.60 16.08 3.06
N SER A 209 4.29 14.83 2.72
CA SER A 209 4.48 13.71 3.65
C SER A 209 5.90 13.15 3.63
N GLN A 210 6.57 13.19 2.47
CA GLN A 210 7.77 12.40 2.19
C GLN A 210 8.72 13.15 1.24
N GLU A 211 9.02 14.41 1.55
CA GLU A 211 9.78 15.35 0.70
C GLU A 211 11.11 14.78 0.18
N GLU A 212 11.82 14.04 1.03
CA GLU A 212 13.16 13.52 0.72
C GLU A 212 13.14 12.14 0.04
N SER A 213 11.98 11.55 -0.23
CA SER A 213 11.90 10.20 -0.82
C SER A 213 12.25 10.16 -2.31
N LEU A 214 12.75 9.01 -2.78
CA LEU A 214 12.98 8.80 -4.22
C LEU A 214 11.66 8.88 -5.00
N LEU A 215 10.55 8.45 -4.41
CA LEU A 215 9.21 8.59 -4.97
C LEU A 215 8.88 10.03 -5.37
N VAL A 216 9.17 11.02 -4.51
CA VAL A 216 8.97 12.45 -4.82
C VAL A 216 9.85 12.88 -5.98
N HIS A 217 11.12 12.50 -5.96
CA HIS A 217 12.05 12.87 -7.02
C HIS A 217 11.59 12.35 -8.39
N LEU A 218 11.15 11.09 -8.45
CA LEU A 218 10.63 10.49 -9.68
C LEU A 218 9.34 11.18 -10.14
N ALA A 219 8.42 11.46 -9.22
CA ALA A 219 7.15 12.10 -9.54
C ALA A 219 7.29 13.52 -10.10
N LEU A 220 8.34 14.26 -9.68
CA LEU A 220 8.61 15.63 -10.13
C LEU A 220 9.49 15.72 -11.37
N ASN A 221 10.54 14.90 -11.45
CA ASN A 221 11.66 15.14 -12.36
C ASN A 221 11.80 14.10 -13.47
N CYS A 222 11.15 12.94 -13.34
CA CYS A 222 11.34 11.83 -14.27
C CYS A 222 10.09 11.58 -15.12
N LYS A 223 10.30 11.05 -16.32
CA LYS A 223 9.23 10.49 -17.14
C LYS A 223 9.04 9.01 -16.78
N PRO A 224 7.87 8.41 -17.07
CA PRO A 224 7.70 6.97 -16.92
C PRO A 224 8.74 6.22 -17.75
N VAL A 225 9.48 5.33 -17.10
CA VAL A 225 10.48 4.45 -17.71
C VAL A 225 10.20 3.01 -17.31
N GLU A 226 10.40 2.08 -18.23
CA GLU A 226 10.42 0.66 -17.92
C GLU A 226 11.84 0.23 -17.55
N CYS A 227 12.01 -0.20 -16.31
CA CYS A 227 13.25 -0.79 -15.81
C CYS A 227 12.91 -1.89 -14.80
N ASP A 228 13.69 -2.97 -14.78
CA ASP A 228 13.47 -4.10 -13.87
C ASP A 228 13.83 -3.74 -12.43
N PHE A 229 14.85 -2.88 -12.25
CA PHE A 229 15.33 -2.48 -10.94
C PHE A 229 15.48 -0.95 -10.80
N PRO A 230 15.21 -0.37 -9.61
CA PRO A 230 15.31 1.07 -9.38
C PRO A 230 16.72 1.66 -9.63
N TRP A 231 17.79 0.89 -9.41
CA TRP A 231 19.17 1.33 -9.65
C TRP A 231 19.56 1.31 -11.15
N GLN A 232 18.72 0.77 -12.02
CA GLN A 232 18.91 0.79 -13.48
C GLN A 232 18.21 1.98 -14.15
N HIS A 233 17.62 2.89 -13.35
CA HIS A 233 16.87 4.03 -13.89
C HIS A 233 17.77 4.91 -14.78
N PRO A 234 17.38 5.23 -16.03
CA PRO A 234 18.22 6.01 -16.95
C PRO A 234 18.60 7.39 -16.42
N ASP A 235 17.68 8.04 -15.69
CA ASP A 235 17.92 9.34 -15.06
C ASP A 235 18.64 9.22 -13.69
N GLY A 236 19.21 8.05 -13.38
CA GLY A 236 19.85 7.78 -12.08
C GLY A 236 20.99 8.73 -11.75
N GLU A 237 21.63 9.35 -12.75
CA GLU A 237 22.63 10.41 -12.54
C GLU A 237 22.04 11.66 -11.86
N GLY A 238 20.75 11.95 -12.08
CA GLY A 238 20.03 13.07 -11.49
C GLY A 238 19.65 12.88 -10.02
N PHE A 239 19.78 11.65 -9.49
CA PHE A 239 19.41 11.36 -8.11
C PHE A 239 20.39 11.99 -7.12
N SER A 240 19.86 12.35 -5.93
CA SER A 240 20.68 12.84 -4.84
C SER A 240 21.72 11.80 -4.41
N LYS A 241 22.76 12.25 -3.70
CA LYS A 241 23.77 11.33 -3.17
C LYS A 241 23.15 10.30 -2.22
N GLU A 242 22.23 10.73 -1.36
CA GLU A 242 21.56 9.87 -0.39
C GLU A 242 20.72 8.79 -1.08
N HIS A 243 19.97 9.16 -2.12
CA HIS A 243 19.21 8.19 -2.92
C HIS A 243 20.11 7.15 -3.58
N LYS A 244 21.24 7.59 -4.16
CA LYS A 244 22.22 6.70 -4.78
C LYS A 244 22.83 5.73 -3.76
N ASP A 245 23.18 6.22 -2.57
CA ASP A 245 23.73 5.38 -1.51
C ASP A 245 22.73 4.30 -1.09
N ILE A 246 21.46 4.67 -0.86
CA ILE A 246 20.39 3.71 -0.52
C ILE A 246 20.17 2.69 -1.65
N LEU A 247 20.14 3.14 -2.91
CA LEU A 247 19.99 2.27 -4.08
C LEU A 247 21.14 1.27 -4.21
N ASN A 248 22.39 1.72 -4.00
CA ASN A 248 23.56 0.84 -4.03
C ASN A 248 23.49 -0.22 -2.93
N TYR A 249 23.09 0.15 -1.71
CA TYR A 249 22.90 -0.82 -0.63
C TYR A 249 21.77 -1.81 -0.93
N ALA A 250 20.67 -1.34 -1.53
CA ALA A 250 19.57 -2.19 -1.96
C ALA A 250 20.00 -3.17 -3.06
N GLU A 251 20.83 -2.73 -4.02
CA GLU A 251 21.40 -3.57 -5.08
C GLU A 251 22.33 -4.65 -4.50
N PHE A 252 23.24 -4.28 -3.60
CA PHE A 252 24.12 -5.23 -2.94
C PHE A 252 23.33 -6.26 -2.14
N PHE A 253 22.34 -5.80 -1.37
CA PHE A 253 21.47 -6.69 -0.61
C PHE A 253 20.71 -7.65 -1.54
N SER A 254 20.07 -7.14 -2.59
CA SER A 254 19.36 -7.94 -3.60
C SER A 254 20.28 -8.99 -4.23
N THR A 255 21.49 -8.59 -4.65
CA THR A 255 22.47 -9.49 -5.27
C THR A 255 22.91 -10.61 -4.33
N ILE A 256 23.21 -10.28 -3.07
CA ILE A 256 23.60 -11.26 -2.04
C ILE A 256 22.43 -12.23 -1.78
N MET A 257 21.21 -11.70 -1.65
CA MET A 257 20.02 -12.49 -1.37
C MET A 257 19.69 -13.47 -2.48
N HIS A 258 19.68 -13.00 -3.74
CA HIS A 258 19.46 -13.86 -4.89
C HIS A 258 20.60 -14.88 -5.02
N GLY A 259 21.86 -14.45 -4.88
CA GLY A 259 23.02 -15.35 -4.95
C GLY A 259 22.98 -16.47 -3.91
N ALA A 260 22.60 -16.16 -2.66
CA ALA A 260 22.48 -17.14 -1.60
C ALA A 260 21.38 -18.18 -1.89
N ALA A 261 20.22 -17.74 -2.38
CA ALA A 261 19.12 -18.64 -2.77
C ALA A 261 19.51 -19.55 -3.93
N PHE A 262 20.22 -19.02 -4.93
CA PHE A 262 20.74 -19.83 -6.04
C PHE A 262 21.76 -20.87 -5.57
N LEU A 263 22.72 -20.48 -4.73
CA LEU A 263 23.71 -21.41 -4.21
C LEU A 263 23.04 -22.53 -3.40
N TYR A 264 22.05 -22.19 -2.57
CA TYR A 264 21.27 -23.18 -1.83
C TYR A 264 20.56 -24.16 -2.75
N ASN A 265 19.88 -23.66 -3.79
CA ASN A 265 19.17 -24.49 -4.76
C ASN A 265 20.13 -25.39 -5.57
N LEU A 266 21.31 -24.88 -5.93
CA LEU A 266 22.35 -25.65 -6.58
C LEU A 266 22.85 -26.78 -5.67
N MET A 267 23.20 -26.48 -4.41
CA MET A 267 23.64 -27.49 -3.44
C MET A 267 22.57 -28.56 -3.20
N LEU A 268 21.30 -28.16 -3.17
CA LEU A 268 20.18 -29.10 -3.05
C LEU A 268 20.02 -29.98 -4.29
N ALA A 269 20.20 -29.41 -5.49
CA ALA A 269 20.17 -30.16 -6.75
C ALA A 269 21.34 -31.14 -6.88
N GLU A 270 22.51 -30.79 -6.35
CA GLU A 270 23.69 -31.66 -6.23
C GLU A 270 23.41 -32.83 -5.28
N LEU A 271 22.93 -32.55 -4.08
CA LEU A 271 22.57 -33.60 -3.10
C LEU A 271 21.44 -34.52 -3.59
N ALA A 272 20.49 -33.99 -4.35
CA ALA A 272 19.37 -34.76 -4.90
C ALA A 272 19.72 -35.52 -6.20
N GLY A 273 20.95 -35.40 -6.72
CA GLY A 273 21.37 -36.08 -7.97
C GLY A 273 20.63 -35.62 -9.23
N ARG A 274 20.14 -34.37 -9.27
CA ARG A 274 19.37 -33.83 -10.40
C ARG A 274 20.27 -33.09 -11.40
N GLU A 275 21.00 -33.82 -12.22
CA GLU A 275 22.00 -33.31 -13.18
C GLU A 275 21.47 -32.15 -14.06
N LYS A 276 20.24 -32.27 -14.57
CA LYS A 276 19.62 -31.24 -15.43
C LYS A 276 19.46 -29.88 -14.74
N ARG A 277 19.12 -29.87 -13.44
CA ARG A 277 18.99 -28.63 -12.64
C ARG A 277 20.34 -28.07 -12.21
N GLN A 278 21.35 -28.93 -12.07
CA GLN A 278 22.71 -28.49 -11.78
C GLN A 278 23.30 -27.71 -12.97
N GLU A 279 23.10 -28.18 -14.20
CA GLU A 279 23.50 -27.47 -15.42
C GLU A 279 22.74 -26.14 -15.58
N GLU A 280 21.42 -26.12 -15.34
CA GLU A 280 20.61 -24.90 -15.39
C GLU A 280 21.10 -23.83 -14.39
N HIS A 281 21.41 -24.22 -13.15
CA HIS A 281 21.90 -23.29 -12.13
C HIS A 281 23.36 -22.87 -12.34
N ARG A 282 24.20 -23.69 -12.99
CA ARG A 282 25.61 -23.35 -13.30
C ARG A 282 25.76 -22.45 -14.53
N ASN A 283 24.86 -22.57 -15.52
CA ASN A 283 24.95 -21.86 -16.80
C ASN A 283 24.27 -20.48 -16.81
N ASN A 284 23.57 -20.08 -15.74
CA ASN A 284 22.87 -18.80 -15.67
C ASN A 284 23.48 -17.84 -14.62
N PRO A 285 24.61 -17.17 -14.92
CA PRO A 285 25.25 -16.24 -14.00
C PRO A 285 24.58 -14.85 -13.95
N ASN A 286 23.52 -14.58 -14.72
CA ASN A 286 22.84 -13.27 -14.71
C ASN A 286 21.30 -13.44 -14.63
N PRO A 287 20.69 -13.26 -13.45
CA PRO A 287 19.33 -13.72 -13.19
C PRO A 287 18.21 -12.73 -13.57
N ALA A 288 18.51 -11.52 -14.06
CA ALA A 288 17.50 -10.47 -14.24
C ALA A 288 16.34 -10.84 -15.18
N ILE A 289 16.54 -11.73 -16.16
CA ILE A 289 15.56 -11.96 -17.25
C ILE A 289 14.82 -13.31 -17.12
N GLY A 290 15.31 -14.26 -16.31
CA GLY A 290 14.88 -15.67 -16.39
C GLY A 290 13.72 -16.09 -15.47
N CYS A 291 13.49 -15.39 -14.35
CA CYS A 291 12.57 -15.88 -13.31
C CYS A 291 11.11 -15.40 -13.44
N LEU A 292 10.78 -14.50 -14.37
CA LEU A 292 9.40 -14.02 -14.57
C LEU A 292 8.53 -14.99 -15.40
N ALA A 293 9.08 -16.08 -15.93
CA ALA A 293 8.33 -17.05 -16.73
C ALA A 293 7.68 -18.19 -15.92
N GLY A 294 7.75 -18.18 -14.59
CA GLY A 294 7.40 -19.36 -13.78
C GLY A 294 6.90 -19.12 -12.36
N LEU A 295 6.26 -17.98 -12.10
CA LEU A 295 5.39 -17.75 -10.94
C LEU A 295 4.04 -17.20 -11.43
#